data_AF-A0A699I4G1-F1
#
_entry.id   AF-A0A699I4G1-F1
#
_cell.length_a   1.000
_cell.length_b   1.000
_cell.length_c   1.000
_cell.angle_alpha   90.00
_cell.angle_beta   90.00
_cell.angle_gamma   90.00
#
_symmetry.space_group_name_H-M   'P 1'
#
loop_
_entity.id
_entity.type
_entity.pdbx_description
1 polymer ?
#
loop_
_entity_poly.entity_id
_entity_poly.type
_entity_poly.pdbx_seq_one_letter_code
_entity_poly.pdbx_strand_id
1 'polypeptide(L)'
;MMSQTTLPKSFWDYAIEIAARILNMVLTKKVEKTPYEAMNVEMQSLKDNKVWDLVDLPPNDKTVGSKWLFKKKTDMDEAVHTFKARLVAKGFNQTYRVDYKETFSPIVDIRAIRILIAIAA
;
A
#
# COMPACT_ATOMS: atom_id res chain seq x y z
N MET A 1 15.40 11.17 -5.47
CA MET A 1 16.67 11.86 -5.19
C MET A 1 16.43 13.33 -5.50
N MET A 2 15.97 14.13 -4.53
CA MET A 2 15.81 15.57 -4.71
C MET A 2 17.06 16.24 -4.13
N SER A 3 17.83 16.84 -5.03
CA SER A 3 19.12 17.46 -4.83
C SER A 3 19.03 18.76 -4.03
N GLN A 4 19.99 18.94 -3.11
CA GLN A 4 20.60 20.19 -2.65
C GLN A 4 19.85 21.50 -2.99
N THR A 5 18.80 21.83 -2.23
CA THR A 5 18.22 23.18 -2.24
C THR A 5 18.28 23.78 -0.83
N THR A 6 18.65 25.05 -0.75
CA THR A 6 18.77 25.85 0.49
C THR A 6 17.41 26.38 0.99
N LEU A 7 16.31 25.88 0.44
CA LEU A 7 14.98 26.41 0.71
C LEU A 7 14.40 25.81 2.01
N PRO A 8 13.73 26.62 2.85
CA PRO A 8 13.07 26.15 4.06
C PRO A 8 12.02 25.06 3.78
N LYS A 9 11.84 24.12 4.71
CA LYS A 9 10.87 23.02 4.57
C LYS A 9 9.43 23.53 4.34
N SER A 10 9.06 24.65 4.98
CA SER A 10 7.75 25.30 4.80
C SER A 10 7.48 25.75 3.37
N PHE A 11 8.52 26.09 2.60
CA PHE A 11 8.38 26.44 1.18
C PHE A 11 7.96 25.22 0.36
N TRP A 12 8.53 24.05 0.65
CA TRP A 12 8.18 22.81 -0.01
C TRP A 12 6.79 22.31 0.38
N ASP A 13 6.41 22.43 1.66
CA ASP A 13 5.06 22.09 2.12
C ASP A 13 4.01 22.99 1.42
N TYR A 14 4.26 24.30 1.35
CA TYR A 14 3.39 25.23 0.62
C TYR A 14 3.33 24.96 -0.89
N ALA A 15 4.46 24.61 -1.52
CA ALA A 15 4.50 24.25 -2.93
C ALA A 15 3.67 23.00 -3.23
N ILE A 16 3.70 21.99 -2.34
CA ILE A 16 2.89 20.78 -2.45
C ILE A 16 1.40 21.10 -2.28
N GLU A 17 1.04 21.93 -1.30
CA GLU A 17 -0.34 22.36 -1.07
C GLU A 17 -0.91 23.15 -2.25
N ILE A 18 -0.13 24.07 -2.83
CA ILE A 18 -0.52 24.85 -4.00
C ILE A 18 -0.66 23.95 -5.24
N ALA A 19 0.28 23.04 -5.47
CA ALA A 19 0.21 22.11 -6.58
C ALA A 19 -1.04 21.21 -6.48
N ALA A 20 -1.36 20.72 -5.28
CA ALA A 20 -2.57 19.95 -5.03
C ALA A 20 -3.84 20.78 -5.27
N ARG A 21 -3.86 22.04 -4.82
CA ARG A 21 -4.98 22.96 -5.02
C ARG A 21 -5.20 23.30 -6.50
N ILE A 22 -4.15 23.52 -7.27
CA ILE A 22 -4.22 23.75 -8.72
C ILE A 22 -4.72 22.50 -9.44
N LEU A 23 -4.18 21.32 -9.10
CA LEU A 23 -4.61 20.04 -9.67
C LEU A 23 -6.11 19.79 -9.41
N ASN A 24 -6.60 20.19 -8.24
CA ASN A 24 -8.01 20.11 -7.87
C ASN A 24 -8.90 21.19 -8.53
N MET A 25 -8.33 22.31 -9.01
CA MET A 25 -9.05 23.36 -9.76
C MET A 25 -9.14 23.06 -11.27
N VAL A 26 -8.22 22.27 -11.83
CA VAL A 26 -8.34 21.80 -13.22
C VAL A 26 -9.54 20.85 -13.31
N LEU A 27 -10.45 21.12 -14.25
CA LEU A 27 -11.63 20.31 -14.57
C LEU A 27 -11.22 18.90 -15.03
N THR A 28 -10.81 18.07 -14.07
CA THR A 28 -10.81 16.62 -14.19
C THR A 28 -12.16 16.14 -13.70
N LYS A 29 -12.75 15.11 -14.34
CA LYS A 29 -13.99 14.49 -13.85
C LYS A 29 -13.83 14.24 -12.35
N LYS A 30 -14.79 14.69 -11.52
CA LYS A 30 -14.74 14.58 -10.05
C LYS A 30 -14.42 13.13 -9.68
N VAL A 31 -13.18 12.86 -9.30
CA VAL A 31 -12.80 11.55 -8.78
C VAL A 31 -13.23 11.53 -7.33
N GLU A 32 -14.03 10.54 -6.93
CA GLU A 32 -14.62 10.49 -5.60
C GLU A 32 -13.59 10.44 -4.47
N LYS A 33 -12.41 9.83 -4.73
CA LYS A 33 -11.38 9.61 -3.72
C LYS A 33 -10.01 9.91 -4.29
N THR A 34 -9.27 10.79 -3.63
CA THR A 34 -7.88 11.10 -3.95
C THR A 34 -6.95 9.93 -3.59
N PRO A 35 -5.73 9.87 -4.16
CA PRO A 35 -4.73 8.86 -3.75
C PRO A 35 -4.42 8.88 -2.25
N TYR A 36 -4.45 10.07 -1.62
CA TYR A 36 -4.25 10.23 -0.19
C TYR A 36 -5.38 9.60 0.63
N GLU A 37 -6.64 9.84 0.25
CA GLU A 37 -7.79 9.21 0.90
C GLU A 37 -7.77 7.68 0.72
N ALA A 38 -7.34 7.18 -0.44
CA ALA A 38 -7.18 5.76 -0.67
C ALA A 38 -6.12 5.11 0.25
N MET A 39 -5.05 5.83 0.60
CA MET A 39 -4.05 5.35 1.58
C MET A 39 -4.62 5.25 2.98
N ASN A 40 -5.40 6.24 3.41
CA ASN A 40 -6.04 6.23 4.72
C ASN A 40 -7.05 5.08 4.84
N VAL A 41 -7.82 4.82 3.78
CA VAL A 41 -8.74 3.67 3.72
C VAL A 41 -8.00 2.34 3.88
N GLU A 42 -6.88 2.15 3.18
CA GLU A 42 -6.06 0.93 3.32
C GLU A 42 -5.48 0.83 4.74
N MET A 43 -4.93 1.91 5.29
CA MET A 43 -4.37 1.92 6.64
C MET A 43 -5.43 1.57 7.70
N GLN A 44 -6.65 2.08 7.55
CA GLN A 44 -7.77 1.75 8.43
C GLN A 44 -8.17 0.28 8.28
N SER A 45 -8.29 -0.23 7.06
CA SER A 45 -8.56 -1.65 6.79
C SER A 45 -7.53 -2.56 7.46
N LEU A 46 -6.24 -2.21 7.42
CA LEU A 46 -5.19 -3.01 8.07
C LEU A 46 -5.34 -3.01 9.61
N LYS A 47 -5.76 -1.89 10.20
CA LYS A 47 -6.07 -1.80 11.64
C LYS A 47 -7.30 -2.61 12.02
N ASP A 48 -8.38 -2.48 11.24
CA ASP A 48 -9.65 -3.17 11.50
C ASP A 48 -9.49 -4.70 11.42
N ASN A 49 -8.68 -5.16 10.45
CA ASN A 49 -8.37 -6.58 10.29
C ASN A 49 -7.30 -7.08 11.28
N LYS A 50 -6.69 -6.20 12.09
CA LYS A 50 -5.65 -6.53 13.08
C LYS A 50 -4.52 -7.39 12.49
N VAL A 51 -4.10 -7.09 11.26
CA VAL A 51 -3.08 -7.89 10.55
C VAL A 51 -1.64 -7.49 10.91
N TRP A 52 -1.46 -6.42 11.67
CA TRP A 52 -0.16 -5.92 12.09
C TRP A 52 -0.26 -5.19 13.42
N ASP A 53 0.82 -5.27 14.19
CA ASP A 53 1.02 -4.46 15.39
C ASP A 53 2.25 -3.56 15.17
N LEU A 54 2.18 -2.34 15.69
CA LEU A 54 3.32 -1.45 15.70
C LEU A 54 4.25 -1.87 16.85
N VAL A 55 5.45 -2.34 16.51
CA VAL A 55 6.46 -2.77 17.47
C VAL A 55 7.76 -1.99 17.25
N ASP A 56 8.52 -1.81 18.32
CA ASP A 56 9.89 -1.30 18.23
C ASP A 56 10.79 -2.33 17.54
N LEU A 57 11.76 -1.84 16.77
CA LEU A 57 12.71 -2.73 16.10
C LEU A 57 13.59 -3.43 17.14
N PRO A 58 13.64 -4.77 17.18
CA PRO A 58 14.50 -5.49 18.09
C PRO A 58 15.99 -5.17 17.85
N PRO A 59 16.83 -5.23 18.89
CA PRO A 59 18.26 -5.02 18.73
C PRO A 59 18.87 -6.06 17.78
N ASN A 60 19.71 -5.60 16.85
CA ASN A 60 20.34 -6.37 15.76
C ASN A 60 19.43 -6.85 14.61
N ASP A 61 18.14 -6.51 14.61
CA ASP A 61 17.25 -6.83 13.49
C ASP A 61 17.27 -5.76 12.39
N LYS A 62 16.94 -6.19 11.18
CA LYS A 62 16.83 -5.31 10.00
C LYS A 62 15.36 -5.13 9.65
N THR A 63 14.93 -3.88 9.55
CA THR A 63 13.58 -3.56 9.07
C THR A 63 13.37 -4.06 7.64
N VAL A 64 12.23 -4.66 7.36
CA VAL A 64 11.77 -4.90 5.99
C VAL A 64 11.22 -3.58 5.45
N GLY A 65 11.81 -3.07 4.37
CA GLY A 65 11.28 -1.86 3.72
C GLY A 65 9.87 -2.10 3.19
N SER A 66 9.04 -1.06 3.14
CA SER A 66 7.69 -1.12 2.56
C SER A 66 7.56 -0.14 1.39
N LYS A 67 6.58 -0.38 0.52
CA LYS A 67 6.28 0.48 -0.63
C LYS A 67 4.76 0.58 -0.82
N TRP A 68 4.31 1.77 -1.17
CA TRP A 68 2.95 1.99 -1.64
C TRP A 68 2.82 1.68 -3.12
N LEU A 69 1.83 0.85 -3.46
CA LEU A 69 1.41 0.57 -4.82
C LEU A 69 0.09 1.29 -5.09
N PHE A 70 0.08 2.11 -6.13
CA PHE A 70 -1.10 2.83 -6.58
C PHE A 70 -1.60 2.23 -7.89
N LYS A 71 -2.90 1.99 -7.98
CA LYS A 71 -3.57 1.58 -9.21
C LYS A 71 -4.75 2.50 -9.47
N LYS A 72 -4.72 3.14 -10.63
CA LYS A 72 -5.85 3.88 -11.18
C LYS A 72 -6.83 2.88 -11.79
N LYS A 73 -8.08 2.87 -11.33
CA LYS A 73 -9.16 2.15 -12.00
C LYS A 73 -9.92 3.12 -12.89
N THR A 74 -9.91 2.80 -14.16
CA THR A 74 -10.63 3.52 -15.20
C THR A 74 -11.86 2.71 -15.59
N ASP A 75 -12.97 3.40 -15.83
CA ASP A 75 -14.20 2.81 -16.36
C ASP A 75 -14.11 2.63 -17.89
N MET A 76 -15.13 2.01 -18.48
CA MET A 76 -15.26 1.81 -19.94
C MET A 76 -15.17 3.13 -20.71
N ASP A 77 -15.65 4.23 -20.13
CA ASP A 77 -15.64 5.59 -20.72
C ASP A 77 -14.31 6.35 -20.53
N GLU A 78 -13.21 5.63 -20.26
CA GLU A 78 -11.89 6.17 -19.91
C GLU A 78 -11.88 7.15 -18.70
N ALA A 79 -12.99 7.23 -17.97
CA ALA A 79 -13.12 8.05 -16.79
C ALA A 79 -12.49 7.37 -15.58
N VAL A 80 -11.77 8.16 -14.77
CA VAL A 80 -11.14 7.68 -13.54
C VAL A 80 -12.22 7.49 -12.48
N HIS A 81 -12.57 6.24 -12.18
CA HIS A 81 -13.61 5.96 -11.19
C HIS A 81 -13.02 5.91 -9.78
N THR A 82 -11.87 5.26 -9.59
CA THR A 82 -11.32 5.04 -8.24
C THR A 82 -9.81 4.86 -8.24
N PHE A 83 -9.13 5.47 -7.28
CA PHE A 83 -7.75 5.15 -6.95
C PHE A 83 -7.70 4.03 -5.89
N LYS A 84 -6.87 3.02 -6.12
CA LYS A 84 -6.55 1.99 -5.12
C LYS A 84 -5.11 2.18 -4.66
N ALA A 85 -4.92 2.17 -3.34
CA ALA A 85 -3.62 2.12 -2.71
C ALA A 85 -3.46 0.77 -2.00
N ARG A 86 -2.26 0.21 -2.01
CA ARG A 86 -1.88 -0.99 -1.24
C ARG A 86 -0.51 -0.80 -0.61
N LEU A 87 -0.38 -1.15 0.66
CA LEU A 87 0.90 -1.18 1.34
C LEU A 87 1.51 -2.58 1.20
N VAL A 88 2.73 -2.67 0.66
CA VAL A 88 3.38 -3.96 0.39
C VAL A 88 4.80 -3.96 0.94
N ALA A 89 5.19 -5.06 1.60
CA ALA A 89 6.55 -5.29 2.04
C ALA A 89 7.48 -5.56 0.85
N LYS A 90 8.70 -5.01 0.91
CA LYS A 90 9.73 -5.17 -0.12
C LYS A 90 10.41 -6.52 0.09
N GLY A 91 9.92 -7.55 -0.58
CA GLY A 91 10.33 -8.96 -0.40
C GLY A 91 11.78 -9.32 -0.80
N PHE A 92 12.63 -8.37 -1.18
CA PHE A 92 14.01 -8.66 -1.60
C PHE A 92 15.00 -8.87 -0.45
N ASN A 93 14.54 -8.75 0.81
CA ASN A 93 15.38 -8.85 2.00
C ASN A 93 15.21 -10.17 2.77
N GLN A 94 14.47 -11.14 2.21
CA GLN A 94 14.23 -12.42 2.88
C GLN A 94 15.48 -13.30 2.81
N THR A 95 15.90 -13.83 3.96
CA THR A 95 17.10 -14.67 4.06
C THR A 95 16.69 -16.14 4.11
N TYR A 96 17.20 -16.95 3.19
CA TYR A 96 16.94 -18.39 3.17
C TYR A 96 17.34 -19.02 4.51
N ARG A 97 16.42 -19.82 5.10
CA ARG A 97 16.49 -20.46 6.44
C ARG A 97 16.23 -19.57 7.67
N VAL A 98 16.02 -18.27 7.52
CA VAL A 98 15.58 -17.37 8.60
C VAL A 98 14.08 -17.10 8.44
N ASP A 99 13.69 -16.43 7.36
CA ASP A 99 12.33 -15.92 7.19
C ASP A 99 11.41 -16.88 6.40
N TYR A 100 12.00 -17.87 5.71
CA TYR A 100 11.28 -18.75 4.78
C TYR A 100 10.46 -19.85 5.46
N LYS A 101 10.76 -20.18 6.71
CA LYS A 101 10.03 -21.21 7.46
C LYS A 101 8.79 -20.67 8.15
N GLU A 102 8.68 -19.35 8.29
CA GLU A 102 7.52 -18.70 8.88
C GLU A 102 6.46 -18.47 7.78
N THR A 103 5.34 -19.19 7.90
CA THR A 103 4.23 -19.11 6.95
C THR A 103 3.32 -17.95 7.35
N PHE A 104 3.49 -16.77 6.73
CA PHE A 104 2.74 -15.55 7.08
C PHE A 104 1.31 -15.47 6.52
N SER A 105 0.89 -16.41 5.67
CA SER A 105 -0.51 -16.53 5.27
C SER A 105 -0.80 -17.96 4.80
N PRO A 106 -1.80 -18.65 5.37
CA PRO A 106 -2.32 -19.87 4.76
C PRO A 106 -3.11 -19.45 3.52
N ILE A 107 -2.44 -19.24 2.39
CA ILE A 107 -3.11 -19.25 1.10
C ILE A 107 -3.44 -20.72 0.83
N VAL A 108 -4.62 -21.13 1.30
CA VAL A 108 -5.15 -22.45 0.99
C VAL A 108 -5.35 -22.52 -0.53
N ASP A 109 -4.62 -23.41 -1.18
CA ASP A 109 -4.82 -23.72 -2.59
C ASP A 109 -6.23 -24.29 -2.76
N ILE A 110 -7.03 -23.73 -3.67
CA ILE A 110 -8.37 -24.23 -3.97
C ILE A 110 -8.36 -25.70 -4.41
N ARG A 111 -7.23 -26.19 -4.96
CA ARG A 111 -7.01 -27.61 -5.22
C ARG A 111 -6.96 -28.44 -3.94
N ALA A 112 -6.27 -27.95 -2.90
CA ALA A 112 -6.22 -28.62 -1.61
C ALA A 112 -7.61 -28.70 -0.96
N ILE A 113 -8.43 -27.65 -1.06
CA ILE A 113 -9.84 -27.67 -0.60
C ILE A 113 -10.65 -28.75 -1.32
N ARG A 114 -10.54 -28.80 -2.66
CA ARG A 114 -11.28 -29.79 -3.46
C ARG A 114 -10.86 -31.22 -3.12
N ILE A 115 -9.57 -31.47 -2.93
CA ILE A 115 -9.05 -32.78 -2.51
C ILE A 115 -9.61 -33.16 -1.13
N LEU A 116 -9.60 -32.23 -0.18
CA LEU A 116 -10.11 -32.48 1.17
C LEU A 116 -11.61 -32.84 1.16
N ILE A 117 -12.42 -32.11 0.38
CA ILE A 117 -13.85 -32.40 0.21
C ILE A 117 -14.04 -33.77 -0.46
N ALA A 118 -13.22 -34.11 -1.46
CA ALA A 118 -13.31 -35.40 -2.16
C ALA A 118 -12.94 -36.60 -1.28
N ILE A 119 -12.03 -36.43 -0.31
CA ILE A 119 -11.65 -37.48 0.64
C ILE A 119 -12.70 -37.67 1.74
N ALA A 120 -13.40 -36.59 2.13
CA ALA A 120 -14.42 -36.63 3.17
C ALA A 120 -15.79 -37.14 2.69
N ALA A 121 -15.99 -37.26 1.36
CA ALA A 121 -17.23 -37.70 0.73
C ALA A 121 -17.38 -39.22 0.67
#